data_AF-A0A1B8HN62-F1
#
_entry.id   AF-A0A1B8HN62-F1
#
_cell.length_a   1.000
_cell.length_b   1.000
_cell.length_c   1.000
_cell.angle_alpha   90.00
_cell.angle_beta   90.00
_cell.angle_gamma   90.00
#
_symmetry.space_group_name_H-M   'P 1'
#
loop_
_entity.id
_entity.type
_entity.pdbx_description
1 polymer ?
#
loop_
_entity_poly.entity_id
_entity_poly.type
_entity_poly.pdbx_seq_one_letter_code
_entity_poly.pdbx_strand_id
1 'polypeptide(L)' 'MPKFQGSGIGLTLFEKSFELLNTKNPLLSISEEQNSQFLKIFKYYGFEFGEEYHQYYRPLKNEFSFNGLLK' A
#
# COMPACT_ATOMS: atom_id res chain seq x y z
N MET A 1 1.18 -10.01 13.46
CA MET A 1 1.43 -9.18 14.66
C MET A 1 0.11 -8.67 15.25
N PRO A 2 -0.72 -9.50 15.91
CA PRO A 2 -2.02 -9.05 16.44
C PRO A 2 -1.87 -8.05 17.59
N LYS A 3 -0.84 -8.21 18.43
CA LYS A 3 -0.65 -7.46 19.68
C LYS A 3 -0.53 -5.93 19.51
N PHE A 4 -0.12 -5.45 18.34
CA PHE A 4 0.13 -4.04 18.08
C PHE A 4 -0.83 -3.44 17.06
N GLN A 5 -1.82 -4.20 16.57
CA GLN A 5 -2.84 -3.67 15.68
C GLN A 5 -3.71 -2.65 16.43
N GLY A 6 -4.19 -1.62 15.72
CA GLY A 6 -5.00 -0.56 16.31
C GLY A 6 -4.24 0.44 17.19
N SER A 7 -2.92 0.28 17.37
CA SER A 7 -2.09 1.19 18.18
C SER A 7 -1.66 2.47 17.45
N GLY A 8 -1.97 2.61 16.16
CA GLY A 8 -1.51 3.72 15.32
C GLY A 8 -0.10 3.55 14.74
N ILE A 9 0.67 2.53 15.16
CA ILE A 9 2.05 2.30 14.68
C ILE A 9 2.13 2.23 13.15
N GLY A 10 1.15 1.63 12.48
CA GLY A 10 1.11 1.59 11.01
C GLY A 10 1.09 2.97 10.38
N LEU A 11 0.27 3.90 10.90
CA LEU A 11 0.20 5.28 10.40
C LEU A 11 1.52 6.01 10.63
N THR A 12 2.11 5.86 11.82
CA THR A 12 3.43 6.46 12.12
C THR A 12 4.52 5.95 11.17
N LEU A 13 4.48 4.67 10.78
CA LEU A 13 5.43 4.12 9.80
C LEU A 13 5.20 4.70 8.40
N PHE A 14 3.95 4.89 7.98
CA PHE A 14 3.64 5.56 6.71
C PHE A 14 4.16 7.00 6.68
N GLU A 15 3.88 7.79 7.72
CA GLU A 15 4.31 9.18 7.83
C GLU A 15 5.84 9.30 7.77
N LYS A 16 6.57 8.47 8.52
CA LYS A 16 8.03 8.42 8.45
C LYS A 16 8.56 8.02 7.08
N SER A 17 7.85 7.13 6.39
CA SER A 17 8.22 6.73 5.03
C SER A 17 8.02 7.86 4.03
N PHE A 18 6.96 8.67 4.19
CA PHE A 18 6.71 9.84 3.35
C PHE A 18 7.80 10.91 3.54
N GLU A 19 8.19 11.16 4.78
CA GLU A 19 9.31 12.06 5.10
C GLU A 19 10.61 11.56 4.47
N LEU A 20 10.92 10.27 4.63
CA LEU A 20 12.13 9.67 4.08
C LEU A 20 12.19 9.73 2.55
N LEU A 21 11.06 9.47 1.88
CA LEU A 21 10.95 9.49 0.42
C LEU A 21 10.72 10.90 -0.15
N ASN A 22 10.57 11.91 0.72
CA ASN A 22 10.24 13.29 0.37
C ASN A 22 9.01 13.39 -0.56
N THR A 23 7.99 12.57 -0.31
CA THR A 23 6.72 12.57 -1.06
C THR A 23 5.58 12.09 -0.19
N LYS A 24 4.41 12.71 -0.33
CA LYS A 24 3.16 12.28 0.34
C LYS A 24 2.43 11.17 -0.43
N ASN A 25 2.85 10.90 -1.66
CA ASN A 25 2.21 9.96 -2.57
C ASN A 25 3.28 9.02 -3.15
N PRO A 26 3.98 8.22 -2.32
CA PRO A 26 4.95 7.26 -2.84
C PRO A 26 4.25 6.19 -3.67
N LEU A 27 4.96 5.67 -4.67
CA LEU A 27 4.58 4.43 -5.34
C LEU A 27 4.62 3.28 -4.33
N LEU A 28 3.56 2.49 -4.26
CA LEU A 28 3.55 1.23 -3.53
C LEU A 28 2.76 0.18 -4.29
N SER A 29 2.96 -1.09 -3.91
CA SER A 29 2.10 -2.18 -4.33
C SER A 29 1.67 -3.04 -3.15
N ILE A 30 0.55 -3.73 -3.32
CA ILE A 30 0.07 -4.76 -2.40
C ILE A 30 -0.49 -5.94 -3.17
N SER A 31 -0.46 -7.12 -2.55
CA SER A 31 -1.18 -8.27 -3.07
C SER A 31 -2.69 -8.09 -2.92
N GLU A 32 -3.46 -8.70 -3.80
CA GLU A 32 -4.93 -8.59 -3.81
C GLU A 32 -5.58 -8.96 -2.46
N GLU A 33 -4.98 -9.90 -1.74
CA GLU A 33 -5.46 -10.42 -0.44
C GLU A 33 -5.40 -9.34 0.65
N GLN A 34 -4.46 -8.40 0.52
CA GLN A 34 -4.24 -7.31 1.47
C GLN A 34 -5.11 -6.08 1.15
N ASN A 35 -5.78 -6.05 0.00
CA ASN A 35 -6.50 -4.87 -0.48
C ASN A 35 -7.52 -4.35 0.53
N SER A 36 -8.36 -5.24 1.07
CA SER A 36 -9.37 -4.88 2.07
C SER A 36 -8.78 -4.26 3.35
N GLN A 37 -7.58 -4.69 3.75
CA GLN A 37 -6.90 -4.20 4.94
C GLN A 37 -6.35 -2.78 4.75
N PHE A 38 -5.80 -2.47 3.57
CA PHE A 38 -5.13 -1.19 3.31
C PHE A 38 -6.04 -0.14 2.68
N LEU A 39 -7.17 -0.51 2.08
CA LEU A 39 -8.07 0.41 1.38
C LEU A 39 -8.46 1.63 2.23
N LYS A 40 -8.67 1.44 3.54
CA LYS A 40 -8.98 2.54 4.47
C LYS A 40 -7.83 3.52 4.63
N ILE A 41 -6.59 3.03 4.72
CA ILE A 41 -5.37 3.85 4.85
C ILE A 41 -5.11 4.59 3.53
N PHE A 42 -5.27 3.90 2.40
CA PHE A 42 -5.11 4.49 1.08
C PHE A 42 -6.12 5.61 0.84
N LYS A 43 -7.39 5.39 1.20
CA LYS A 43 -8.40 6.44 1.15
C LYS A 43 -8.08 7.62 2.07
N TYR A 44 -7.51 7.37 3.25
CA TYR A 44 -7.14 8.43 4.20
C TYR A 44 -6.02 9.32 3.66
N TYR A 45 -4.98 8.74 3.05
CA TYR A 45 -3.86 9.50 2.49
C TYR A 45 -4.05 9.94 1.03
N GLY A 46 -5.15 9.55 0.38
CA GLY A 46 -5.43 9.91 -1.01
C GLY A 46 -4.56 9.16 -2.01
N PHE A 47 -4.29 7.87 -1.78
CA PHE A 47 -3.61 7.02 -2.74
C PHE A 47 -4.53 6.72 -3.92
N GLU A 48 -4.01 6.86 -5.12
CA GLU A 48 -4.72 6.62 -6.37
C GLU A 48 -4.37 5.25 -6.92
N PHE A 49 -5.37 4.48 -7.36
CA PHE A 49 -5.12 3.18 -7.99
C PHE A 49 -4.35 3.37 -9.29
N GLY A 50 -3.30 2.58 -9.49
CA GLY A 50 -2.50 2.56 -10.71
C GLY A 50 -2.99 1.47 -11.65
N GLU A 51 -2.58 0.23 -11.39
CA GLU A 51 -2.87 -0.91 -12.26
C GLU A 51 -2.94 -2.23 -11.48
N GLU A 52 -3.60 -3.22 -12.09
CA GLU A 52 -3.65 -4.61 -11.64
C GLU A 52 -2.71 -5.46 -12.50
N TYR A 53 -1.83 -6.22 -11.85
CA TYR A 53 -0.84 -7.07 -12.49
C TYR A 53 -1.14 -8.53 -12.17
N HIS A 54 -1.52 -9.29 -13.18
CA HIS A 54 -1.82 -10.71 -13.04
C HIS A 54 -0.54 -11.52 -12.87
N GLN A 55 -0.46 -12.28 -11.78
CA GLN A 55 0.62 -13.23 -11.52
C GLN A 55 2.02 -12.60 -11.48
N TYR A 56 2.12 -11.31 -11.11
CA TYR A 56 3.36 -10.53 -11.19
C TYR A 56 4.47 -11.05 -10.28
N TYR A 57 4.18 -11.17 -8.98
CA TYR A 57 5.10 -11.74 -8.01
C TYR A 57 4.80 -13.20 -7.66
N ARG A 58 3.53 -13.62 -7.72
CA ARG A 58 3.08 -14.96 -7.30
C ARG A 58 2.09 -15.54 -8.32
N PRO A 59 2.22 -16.83 -8.69
CA PRO A 59 1.25 -17.48 -9.57
C PRO A 59 -0.18 -17.39 -9.03
N LEU A 60 -1.14 -17.23 -9.94
CA LEU A 60 -2.58 -17.13 -9.65
C LEU A 60 -2.98 -16.03 -8.65
N LYS A 61 -2.12 -15.03 -8.45
CA LYS A 61 -2.38 -13.91 -7.55
C LYS A 61 -2.14 -12.60 -8.24
N ASN A 62 -3.03 -11.65 -8.01
CA ASN A 62 -2.89 -10.31 -8.53
C ASN A 62 -2.12 -9.41 -7.56
N GLU A 63 -1.38 -8.47 -8.13
CA GLU A 63 -0.75 -7.36 -7.42
C GLU A 63 -1.41 -6.05 -7.88
N PHE A 64 -1.62 -5.12 -6.96
CA PHE A 64 -2.17 -3.80 -7.24
C PHE A 64 -1.14 -2.74 -6.95
N SER A 65 -0.92 -1.80 -7.89
CA SER A 65 -0.09 -0.62 -7.65
C SER A 65 -0.94 0.60 -7.32
N PHE A 66 -0.33 1.54 -6.60
CA PHE A 66 -0.93 2.82 -6.25
C PHE A 66 0.08 3.95 -6.44
N ASN A 67 -0.40 5.14 -6.84
CA ASN A 67 0.38 6.34 -7.16
C ASN A 67 1.41 6.15 -8.29
N GLY A 68 1.19 5.17 -9.16
CA GLY A 68 2.04 4.90 -10.31
C GLY A 68 1.99 3.46 -10.77
N LEU A 69 2.87 3.13 -11.70
CA LEU A 69 2.99 1.82 -12.33
C LEU A 69 4.27 1.12 -11.86
N LEU A 70 4.20 -0.20 -11.73
CA LEU A 70 5.37 -1.06 -11.54
C LEU A 70 6.06 -1.23 -12.91
N LYS A 71 7.39 -1.20 -12.91
CA LYS A 71 8.23 -1.40 -14.11
C LYS A 71 8.93 -2.74 -14.04
#